data_AF-A0A520E7N2-F1
#
_entry.id   AF-A0A520E7N2-F1
#
_cell.length_a   1.000
_cell.length_b   1.000
_cell.length_c   1.000
_cell.angle_alpha   90.00
_cell.angle_beta   90.00
_cell.angle_gamma   90.00
#
_symmetry.space_group_name_H-M   'P 1'
#
loop_
_entity.id
_entity.type
_entity.pdbx_description
1 polymer ?
#
loop_
_entity_poly.entity_id
_entity_poly.type
_entity_poly.pdbx_seq_one_letter_code
_entity_poly.pdbx_strand_id
1 'polypeptide(L)'
;MAAKTPPAFVQAGEREVRVSSPDRVIYEATERTPEITKLQVCEYFAAVGEPLMRAIGDRPTAMERWPDGYREGMRLALGPQDKEGDGFYQKRLPKGAPEWIETVKIAFPSKRTAEELCPSEPAALVWAAQMGTLTFHPWPVRRPEVDHPDELRLDLDPQPGTTFADALRVADVTRELLEELGLRGYPKTSGNRGIHIYVRIEPEYTFEQVRHAAIGLG
;
A
#
# COMPACT_ATOMS: atom_id res chain seq x y z
N MET A 1 6.78 -34.56 12.88
CA MET A 1 6.33 -33.30 12.25
C MET A 1 4.93 -33.02 12.77
N ALA A 2 4.67 -31.83 13.32
CA ALA A 2 3.31 -31.46 13.70
C ALA A 2 2.40 -31.50 12.47
N ALA A 3 1.14 -31.91 12.64
CA ALA A 3 0.16 -31.89 11.56
C ALA A 3 0.00 -30.46 11.04
N LYS A 4 -0.07 -30.28 9.72
CA LYS A 4 -0.30 -28.96 9.13
C LYS A 4 -1.69 -28.47 9.54
N THR A 5 -1.76 -27.26 10.09
CA THR A 5 -3.03 -26.59 10.37
C THR A 5 -3.85 -26.48 9.08
N PRO A 6 -5.13 -26.88 9.09
CA PRO A 6 -5.98 -26.79 7.90
C PRO A 6 -6.12 -25.33 7.46
N PRO A 7 -6.42 -25.07 6.18
CA PRO A 7 -6.70 -23.73 5.71
C PRO A 7 -7.91 -23.13 6.45
N ALA A 8 -7.86 -21.82 6.66
CA ALA A 8 -8.99 -21.02 7.12
C ALA A 8 -9.64 -20.29 5.93
N PHE A 9 -10.76 -19.64 6.19
CA PHE A 9 -11.52 -18.89 5.19
C PHE A 9 -11.96 -17.57 5.80
N VAL A 10 -11.74 -16.47 5.08
CA VAL A 10 -12.04 -15.10 5.54
C VAL A 10 -13.06 -14.48 4.59
N GLN A 11 -14.21 -14.08 5.13
CA GLN A 11 -15.24 -13.36 4.39
C GLN A 11 -14.82 -11.89 4.20
N ALA A 12 -14.88 -11.40 2.96
CA ALA A 12 -14.58 -10.01 2.61
C ALA A 12 -15.53 -9.54 1.49
N GLY A 13 -16.49 -8.68 1.86
CA GLY A 13 -17.59 -8.32 0.97
C GLY A 13 -18.43 -9.56 0.64
N GLU A 14 -18.68 -9.79 -0.65
CA GLU A 14 -19.48 -10.94 -1.13
C GLU A 14 -18.66 -12.23 -1.29
N ARG A 15 -17.33 -12.18 -1.09
CA ARG A 15 -16.45 -13.33 -1.33
C ARG A 15 -15.85 -13.89 -0.06
N GLU A 16 -15.63 -15.19 -0.11
CA GLU A 16 -14.82 -15.91 0.88
C GLU A 16 -13.44 -16.23 0.29
N VAL A 17 -12.38 -15.83 0.99
CA VAL A 17 -10.99 -16.00 0.56
C VAL A 17 -10.31 -17.08 1.40
N ARG A 18 -9.77 -18.10 0.74
CA ARG A 18 -9.01 -19.17 1.39
C ARG A 18 -7.66 -18.67 1.90
N VAL A 19 -7.38 -18.87 3.18
CA VAL A 19 -6.12 -18.56 3.85
C VAL A 19 -5.36 -19.85 4.17
N SER A 20 -4.18 -20.03 3.59
CA SER A 20 -3.30 -21.17 3.87
C SER A 20 -2.25 -20.82 4.91
N SER A 21 -1.83 -21.81 5.70
CA SER A 21 -0.94 -21.63 6.86
C SER A 21 -1.44 -20.53 7.79
N PRO A 22 -2.71 -20.60 8.26
CA PRO A 22 -3.35 -19.51 8.98
C PRO A 22 -2.65 -19.17 10.30
N ASP A 23 -1.98 -20.15 10.91
CA ASP A 23 -1.20 -20.07 12.14
C ASP A 23 0.23 -19.54 11.94
N ARG A 24 0.65 -19.26 10.69
CA ARG A 24 1.98 -18.70 10.44
C ARG A 24 2.13 -17.35 11.14
N VAL A 25 3.18 -17.22 11.93
CA VAL A 25 3.54 -15.97 12.62
C VAL A 25 4.06 -14.94 11.64
N ILE A 26 3.30 -13.86 11.44
CA ILE A 26 3.69 -12.75 10.57
C ILE A 26 4.43 -11.67 11.34
N TYR A 27 3.96 -11.32 12.54
CA TYR A 27 4.67 -10.45 13.47
C TYR A 27 4.86 -11.17 14.79
N GLU A 28 6.09 -11.20 15.29
CA GLU A 28 6.38 -11.75 16.61
C GLU A 28 5.76 -10.90 17.72
N ALA A 29 5.53 -11.52 18.87
CA ALA A 29 5.12 -10.80 20.05
C ALA A 29 6.16 -9.73 20.41
N THR A 30 5.67 -8.55 20.76
CA THR A 30 6.48 -7.47 21.33
C THR A 30 6.08 -7.27 22.79
N GLU A 31 6.76 -6.39 23.50
CA GLU A 31 6.33 -5.98 24.86
C GLU A 31 4.93 -5.35 24.88
N ARG A 32 4.43 -4.84 23.74
CA ARG A 32 3.17 -4.09 23.64
C ARG A 32 2.06 -4.84 22.90
N THR A 33 2.41 -5.85 22.12
CA THR A 33 1.47 -6.55 21.24
C THR A 33 1.71 -8.05 21.30
N PRO A 34 0.64 -8.87 21.31
CA PRO A 34 0.81 -10.30 21.14
C PRO A 34 1.35 -10.62 19.74
N GLU A 35 1.72 -11.87 19.55
CA GLU A 35 2.00 -12.42 18.23
C GLU A 35 0.80 -12.23 17.29
N ILE A 36 1.08 -11.90 16.03
CA ILE A 36 0.08 -11.75 14.98
C ILE A 36 0.31 -12.79 13.90
N THR A 37 -0.70 -13.63 13.70
CA THR A 37 -0.73 -14.70 12.71
C THR A 37 -1.19 -14.20 11.34
N LYS A 38 -0.95 -15.00 10.30
CA LYS A 38 -1.38 -14.72 8.94
C LYS A 38 -2.90 -14.60 8.81
N LEU A 39 -3.65 -15.43 9.54
CA LEU A 39 -5.10 -15.31 9.58
C LEU A 39 -5.53 -13.94 10.11
N GLN A 40 -4.94 -13.48 11.22
CA GLN A 40 -5.25 -12.18 11.80
C GLN A 40 -4.92 -11.01 10.87
N VAL A 41 -3.82 -11.11 10.09
CA VAL A 41 -3.52 -10.10 9.05
C VAL A 41 -4.60 -10.09 7.96
N CYS A 42 -5.05 -11.26 7.51
CA CYS A 42 -6.12 -11.37 6.51
C CYS A 42 -7.46 -10.82 7.06
N GLU A 43 -7.80 -11.15 8.30
CA GLU A 43 -8.98 -10.64 9.00
C GLU A 43 -8.93 -9.12 9.19
N TYR A 44 -7.76 -8.56 9.50
CA TYR A 44 -7.57 -7.11 9.57
C TYR A 44 -7.91 -6.45 8.23
N PHE A 45 -7.36 -6.94 7.11
CA PHE A 45 -7.67 -6.38 5.78
C PHE A 45 -9.13 -6.58 5.38
N ALA A 46 -9.79 -7.65 5.84
CA ALA A 46 -11.23 -7.81 5.67
C ALA A 46 -12.01 -6.74 6.46
N ALA A 47 -11.64 -6.52 7.73
CA ALA A 47 -12.28 -5.56 8.62
C ALA A 47 -12.13 -4.11 8.15
N VAL A 48 -10.96 -3.73 7.61
CA VAL A 48 -10.73 -2.39 7.05
C VAL A 48 -10.98 -2.32 5.55
N GLY A 49 -11.53 -3.37 4.94
CA GLY A 49 -11.63 -3.49 3.49
C GLY A 49 -12.37 -2.33 2.84
N GLU A 50 -13.54 -1.95 3.36
CA GLU A 50 -14.33 -0.85 2.82
C GLU A 50 -13.63 0.53 2.91
N PRO A 51 -13.12 0.99 4.07
CA PRO A 51 -12.37 2.24 4.13
C PRO A 51 -11.08 2.20 3.31
N LEU A 52 -10.40 1.05 3.24
CA LEU A 52 -9.19 0.91 2.44
C LEU A 52 -9.51 0.99 0.95
N MET A 53 -10.62 0.41 0.50
CA MET A 53 -11.10 0.53 -0.88
C MET A 53 -11.41 1.97 -1.28
N ARG A 54 -11.88 2.84 -0.37
CA ARG A 54 -12.03 4.28 -0.66
C ARG A 54 -10.70 4.95 -1.00
N ALA A 55 -9.61 4.50 -0.38
CA ALA A 55 -8.27 5.04 -0.60
C ALA A 55 -7.60 4.46 -1.85
N ILE A 56 -7.63 3.13 -2.00
CA ILE A 56 -6.80 2.40 -2.98
C ILE A 56 -7.58 1.64 -4.06
N GLY A 57 -8.90 1.61 -3.97
CA GLY A 57 -9.76 0.96 -4.96
C GLY A 57 -9.55 1.56 -6.35
N ASP A 58 -9.56 0.69 -7.37
CA ASP A 58 -9.31 1.00 -8.77
C ASP A 58 -7.94 1.64 -9.06
N ARG A 59 -7.02 1.62 -8.08
CA ARG A 59 -5.65 2.06 -8.28
C ARG A 59 -4.75 0.87 -8.60
N PRO A 60 -3.93 0.91 -9.66
CA PRO A 60 -2.82 -0.02 -9.79
C PRO A 60 -1.99 0.04 -8.50
N THR A 61 -1.60 -1.12 -7.99
CA THR A 61 -1.04 -1.23 -6.65
C THR A 61 0.07 -2.27 -6.64
N ALA A 62 1.29 -1.82 -6.36
CA ALA A 62 2.40 -2.73 -6.09
C ALA A 62 2.24 -3.35 -4.70
N MET A 63 2.58 -4.63 -4.58
CA MET A 63 2.48 -5.38 -3.32
C MET A 63 3.86 -5.53 -2.69
N GLU A 64 4.02 -5.09 -1.46
CA GLU A 64 5.22 -5.40 -0.65
C GLU A 64 4.96 -6.66 0.15
N ARG A 65 5.66 -7.73 -0.21
CA ARG A 65 5.38 -9.09 0.26
C ARG A 65 6.47 -9.56 1.22
N TRP A 66 6.02 -10.16 2.32
CA TRP A 66 6.81 -10.80 3.37
C TRP A 66 6.25 -12.20 3.61
N PRO A 67 6.48 -13.18 2.71
CA PRO A 67 5.78 -14.46 2.73
C PRO A 67 5.95 -15.25 4.02
N ASP A 68 7.12 -15.16 4.65
CA ASP A 68 7.47 -15.85 5.89
C ASP A 68 7.28 -14.98 7.15
N GLY A 69 6.66 -13.80 6.98
CA GLY A 69 6.48 -12.80 8.03
C GLY A 69 7.62 -11.79 8.08
N TYR A 70 7.38 -10.68 8.78
CA TYR A 70 8.37 -9.65 9.04
C TYR A 70 9.00 -9.86 10.42
N ARG A 71 10.31 -9.61 10.53
CA ARG A 71 11.06 -9.58 11.79
C ARG A 71 11.95 -8.34 11.81
N GLU A 72 12.24 -7.85 13.00
CA GLU A 72 13.14 -6.71 13.16
C GLU A 72 14.53 -7.05 12.59
N GLY A 73 15.12 -6.12 11.84
CA GLY A 73 16.38 -6.31 11.14
C GLY A 73 16.28 -7.01 9.78
N MET A 74 15.12 -7.58 9.42
CA MET A 74 14.90 -8.11 8.08
C MET A 74 14.87 -7.01 7.04
N ARG A 75 15.23 -7.37 5.81
CA ARG A 75 15.50 -6.41 4.74
C ARG A 75 14.61 -6.66 3.54
N LEU A 76 14.06 -5.56 3.02
CA LEU A 76 13.32 -5.53 1.77
C LEU A 76 14.30 -5.53 0.59
N ALA A 77 14.08 -6.42 -0.38
CA ALA A 77 14.88 -6.47 -1.60
C ALA A 77 14.71 -5.18 -2.41
N LEU A 78 15.83 -4.54 -2.81
CA LEU A 78 15.82 -3.25 -3.52
C LEU A 78 15.76 -3.41 -5.06
N GLY A 79 15.85 -4.64 -5.56
CA GLY A 79 15.72 -4.89 -6.99
C GLY A 79 15.76 -6.37 -7.35
N PRO A 80 15.57 -6.70 -8.63
CA PRO A 80 15.46 -8.09 -9.09
C PRO A 80 16.73 -8.94 -8.89
N GLN A 81 17.88 -8.30 -8.71
CA GLN A 81 19.17 -8.98 -8.50
C GLN A 81 19.45 -9.27 -7.02
N ASP A 82 18.69 -8.65 -6.13
CA ASP A 82 18.85 -8.76 -4.68
C ASP A 82 18.08 -9.97 -4.16
N LYS A 83 18.75 -11.12 -4.17
CA LYS A 83 18.16 -12.42 -3.78
C LYS A 83 18.21 -12.69 -2.27
N GLU A 84 18.86 -11.82 -1.52
CA GLU A 84 19.07 -11.96 -0.07
C GLU A 84 18.06 -11.15 0.74
N GLY A 85 17.07 -10.52 0.10
CA GLY A 85 15.98 -9.84 0.80
C GLY A 85 14.93 -10.83 1.32
N ASP A 86 14.48 -10.61 2.55
CA ASP A 86 13.42 -11.40 3.19
C ASP A 86 12.03 -11.02 2.66
N GLY A 87 11.86 -9.76 2.27
CA GLY A 87 10.69 -9.23 1.60
C GLY A 87 10.99 -8.73 0.19
N PHE A 88 9.97 -8.54 -0.63
CA PHE A 88 10.13 -8.00 -1.98
C PHE A 88 8.90 -7.25 -2.50
N TYR A 89 9.14 -6.32 -3.43
CA TYR A 89 8.09 -5.68 -4.21
C TYR A 89 7.64 -6.55 -5.38
N GLN A 90 6.34 -6.81 -5.46
CA GLN A 90 5.69 -7.46 -6.60
C GLN A 90 4.81 -6.45 -7.32
N LYS A 91 5.30 -5.96 -8.46
CA LYS A 91 4.55 -5.09 -9.36
C LYS A 91 3.63 -5.90 -10.27
N ARG A 92 4.19 -6.88 -10.99
CA ARG A 92 3.43 -7.74 -11.89
C ARG A 92 2.62 -8.78 -11.10
N LEU A 93 1.34 -8.93 -11.44
CA LEU A 93 0.48 -9.98 -10.90
C LEU A 93 1.09 -11.38 -11.17
N PRO A 94 1.12 -12.29 -10.18
CA PRO A 94 1.73 -13.61 -10.35
C PRO A 94 0.85 -14.50 -11.24
N LYS A 95 1.48 -15.46 -11.93
CA LYS A 95 0.74 -16.49 -12.67
C LYS A 95 -0.13 -17.31 -11.72
N GLY A 96 -1.36 -17.62 -12.13
CA GLY A 96 -2.30 -18.39 -11.32
C GLY A 96 -3.06 -17.59 -10.28
N ALA A 97 -3.06 -16.26 -10.37
CA ALA A 97 -4.02 -15.44 -9.63
C ALA A 97 -5.47 -15.83 -10.03
N PRO A 98 -6.43 -15.80 -9.09
CA PRO A 98 -7.84 -16.06 -9.40
C PRO A 98 -8.38 -15.13 -10.49
N GLU A 99 -9.31 -15.63 -11.31
CA GLU A 99 -9.87 -14.86 -12.45
C GLU A 99 -10.58 -13.57 -12.04
N TRP A 100 -11.08 -13.49 -10.80
CA TRP A 100 -11.73 -12.29 -10.27
C TRP A 100 -10.74 -11.22 -9.77
N ILE A 101 -9.42 -11.52 -9.72
CA ILE A 101 -8.41 -10.51 -9.41
C ILE A 101 -8.16 -9.65 -10.64
N GLU A 102 -8.58 -8.40 -10.55
CA GLU A 102 -8.44 -7.45 -11.64
C GLU A 102 -7.04 -6.80 -11.67
N THR A 103 -6.59 -6.47 -12.88
CA THR A 103 -5.35 -5.74 -13.13
C THR A 103 -5.58 -4.53 -13.99
N VAL A 104 -4.58 -3.66 -14.01
CA VAL A 104 -4.45 -2.64 -15.05
C VAL A 104 -3.00 -2.56 -15.49
N LYS A 105 -2.82 -2.30 -16.77
CA LYS A 105 -1.49 -2.15 -17.38
C LYS A 105 -0.92 -0.77 -17.07
N ILE A 106 0.25 -0.75 -16.45
CA ILE A 106 1.04 0.47 -16.20
C ILE A 106 2.31 0.47 -17.05
N ALA A 107 2.70 1.65 -17.54
CA ALA A 107 4.01 1.91 -18.13
C ALA A 107 4.94 2.60 -17.13
N PHE A 108 6.17 2.11 -17.00
CA PHE A 108 7.22 2.74 -16.20
C PHE A 108 8.00 3.76 -17.03
N PRO A 109 8.77 4.68 -16.42
CA PRO A 109 9.63 5.61 -17.14
C PRO A 109 10.60 4.95 -18.14
N SER A 110 10.97 3.69 -17.89
CA SER A 110 11.79 2.89 -18.79
C SER A 110 11.05 2.32 -20.01
N LYS A 111 9.79 2.70 -20.26
CA LYS A 111 8.86 2.13 -21.26
C LYS A 111 8.47 0.66 -21.08
N ARG A 112 8.97 0.00 -20.04
CA ARG A 112 8.51 -1.35 -19.67
C ARG A 112 7.10 -1.26 -19.11
N THR A 113 6.33 -2.32 -19.27
CA THR A 113 4.95 -2.37 -18.75
C THR A 113 4.77 -3.53 -17.78
N ALA A 114 3.81 -3.40 -16.86
CA ALA A 114 3.36 -4.46 -15.97
C ALA A 114 1.84 -4.43 -15.83
N GLU A 115 1.23 -5.61 -15.71
CA GLU A 115 -0.13 -5.76 -15.22
C GLU A 115 -0.04 -5.76 -13.69
N GLU A 116 -0.38 -4.66 -13.05
CA GLU A 116 -0.37 -4.55 -11.58
C GLU A 116 -1.75 -4.87 -11.01
N LEU A 117 -1.78 -5.35 -9.76
CA LEU A 117 -3.04 -5.55 -9.03
C LEU A 117 -3.83 -4.24 -9.03
N CYS A 118 -5.12 -4.32 -9.37
CA CYS A 118 -6.03 -3.19 -9.31
C CYS A 118 -7.23 -3.59 -8.46
N PRO A 119 -7.23 -3.32 -7.14
CA PRO A 119 -8.27 -3.80 -6.25
C PRO A 119 -9.64 -3.24 -6.66
N SER A 120 -10.57 -4.12 -7.02
CA SER A 120 -11.96 -3.77 -7.35
C SER A 120 -12.95 -4.09 -6.23
N GLU A 121 -12.53 -4.88 -5.24
CA GLU A 121 -13.32 -5.27 -4.08
C GLU A 121 -12.43 -5.60 -2.87
N PRO A 122 -12.96 -5.56 -1.63
CA PRO A 122 -12.20 -5.89 -0.42
C PRO A 122 -11.50 -7.26 -0.46
N ALA A 123 -12.10 -8.25 -1.11
CA ALA A 123 -11.53 -9.59 -1.22
C ALA A 123 -10.17 -9.60 -1.94
N ALA A 124 -9.91 -8.67 -2.86
CA ALA A 124 -8.62 -8.56 -3.54
C ALA A 124 -7.49 -8.20 -2.57
N LEU A 125 -7.80 -7.41 -1.54
CA LEU A 125 -6.86 -7.03 -0.48
C LEU A 125 -6.56 -8.21 0.44
N VAL A 126 -7.57 -8.98 0.81
CA VAL A 126 -7.41 -10.21 1.60
C VAL A 126 -6.64 -11.27 0.81
N TRP A 127 -6.90 -11.41 -0.49
CA TRP A 127 -6.13 -12.30 -1.36
C TRP A 127 -4.65 -11.89 -1.41
N ALA A 128 -4.36 -10.60 -1.57
CA ALA A 128 -2.99 -10.09 -1.53
C ALA A 128 -2.32 -10.36 -0.17
N ALA A 129 -3.03 -10.16 0.95
CA ALA A 129 -2.54 -10.50 2.29
C ALA A 129 -2.28 -12.00 2.46
N GLN A 130 -3.14 -12.86 1.92
CA GLN A 130 -2.93 -14.30 1.83
C GLN A 130 -1.67 -14.65 1.02
N MET A 131 -1.30 -13.83 0.04
CA MET A 131 -0.03 -13.95 -0.70
C MET A 131 1.16 -13.36 0.08
N GLY A 132 0.98 -12.90 1.32
CA GLY A 132 2.02 -12.32 2.17
C GLY A 132 2.22 -10.82 1.98
N THR A 133 1.31 -10.11 1.31
CA THR A 133 1.38 -8.65 1.22
C THR A 133 1.07 -8.03 2.58
N LEU A 134 1.98 -7.20 3.09
CA LEU A 134 1.77 -6.43 4.32
C LEU A 134 1.55 -4.94 4.04
N THR A 135 2.16 -4.43 2.97
CA THR A 135 2.03 -3.03 2.55
C THR A 135 1.57 -2.94 1.11
N PHE A 136 0.57 -2.09 0.87
CA PHE A 136 0.06 -1.77 -0.46
C PHE A 136 0.61 -0.42 -0.90
N HIS A 137 1.16 -0.36 -2.11
CA HIS A 137 1.77 0.83 -2.70
C HIS A 137 0.97 1.27 -3.93
N PRO A 138 -0.17 1.98 -3.75
CA PRO A 138 -1.03 2.40 -4.84
C PRO A 138 -0.42 3.54 -5.64
N TRP A 139 -0.60 3.52 -6.96
CA TRP A 139 -0.31 4.67 -7.81
C TRP A 139 -1.27 5.84 -7.55
N PRO A 140 -0.89 7.10 -7.85
CA PRO A 140 -1.78 8.27 -7.70
C PRO A 140 -2.77 8.41 -8.87
N VAL A 141 -3.06 7.32 -9.59
CA VAL A 141 -4.00 7.25 -10.73
C VAL A 141 -5.07 6.20 -10.47
N ARG A 142 -6.15 6.22 -11.24
CA ARG A 142 -7.22 5.22 -11.21
C ARG A 142 -7.50 4.72 -12.62
N ARG A 143 -7.72 3.42 -12.79
CA ARG A 143 -8.15 2.90 -14.09
C ARG A 143 -9.48 3.54 -14.54
N PRO A 144 -9.73 3.65 -15.86
CA PRO A 144 -8.86 3.26 -16.98
C PRO A 144 -7.75 4.29 -17.30
N GLU A 145 -7.79 5.48 -16.68
CA GLU A 145 -6.88 6.58 -16.98
C GLU A 145 -5.63 6.53 -16.09
N VAL A 146 -4.54 6.01 -16.64
CA VAL A 146 -3.33 5.70 -15.87
C VAL A 146 -2.18 6.67 -16.09
N ASP A 147 -2.36 7.69 -16.92
CA ASP A 147 -1.34 8.70 -17.23
C ASP A 147 -1.62 10.06 -16.58
N HIS A 148 -2.84 10.26 -16.03
CA HIS A 148 -3.26 11.50 -15.37
C HIS A 148 -3.64 11.26 -13.89
N PRO A 149 -2.80 11.72 -12.92
CA PRO A 149 -3.08 11.53 -11.50
C PRO A 149 -4.33 12.26 -11.02
N ASP A 150 -5.10 11.62 -10.12
CA ASP A 150 -6.19 12.21 -9.36
C ASP A 150 -5.79 12.54 -7.91
N GLU A 151 -4.49 12.39 -7.60
CA GLU A 151 -3.89 12.71 -6.31
C GLU A 151 -2.58 13.49 -6.48
N LEU A 152 -2.54 14.71 -5.94
CA LEU A 152 -1.29 15.36 -5.55
C LEU A 152 -0.89 14.83 -4.16
N ARG A 153 0.35 14.36 -4.02
CA ARG A 153 0.86 13.74 -2.78
C ARG A 153 2.04 14.53 -2.25
N LEU A 154 1.92 15.00 -1.01
CA LEU A 154 2.99 15.64 -0.25
C LEU A 154 3.49 14.65 0.80
N ASP A 155 4.81 14.51 0.91
CA ASP A 155 5.47 13.58 1.82
C ASP A 155 6.39 14.33 2.77
N LEU A 156 5.96 14.43 4.03
CA LEU A 156 6.63 15.16 5.08
C LEU A 156 7.45 14.18 5.92
N ASP A 157 8.72 14.05 5.55
CA ASP A 157 9.64 13.07 6.11
C ASP A 157 10.71 13.73 7.01
N PRO A 158 10.65 13.50 8.34
CA PRO A 158 11.71 13.93 9.25
C PRO A 158 13.08 13.39 8.86
N GLN A 159 14.02 14.30 8.65
CA GLN A 159 15.43 14.00 8.40
C GLN A 159 16.20 13.84 9.72
N PRO A 160 17.42 13.26 9.71
CA PRO A 160 18.25 13.17 10.91
C PRO A 160 18.37 14.52 11.62
N GLY A 161 18.10 14.54 12.93
CA GLY A 161 18.04 15.76 13.74
C GLY A 161 16.64 16.38 13.87
N THR A 162 15.62 15.81 13.20
CA THR A 162 14.22 16.20 13.35
C THR A 162 13.36 15.03 13.82
N THR A 163 12.15 15.32 14.26
CA THR A 163 11.22 14.44 14.96
C THR A 163 9.86 14.45 14.28
N PHE A 164 8.98 13.51 14.67
CA PHE A 164 7.59 13.54 14.22
C PHE A 164 6.85 14.83 14.60
N ALA A 165 7.21 15.45 15.73
CA ALA A 165 6.66 16.75 16.13
C ALA A 165 7.04 17.86 15.14
N ASP A 166 8.20 17.76 14.49
CA ASP A 166 8.61 18.70 13.44
C ASP A 166 7.76 18.50 12.19
N ALA A 167 7.50 17.25 11.78
CA ALA A 167 6.57 16.96 10.67
C ALA A 167 5.15 17.47 10.96
N LEU A 168 4.66 17.38 12.20
CA LEU A 168 3.35 17.94 12.58
C LEU A 168 3.30 19.46 12.39
N ARG A 169 4.35 20.18 12.83
CA ARG A 169 4.43 21.64 12.63
C ARG A 169 4.43 22.02 11.16
N VAL A 170 5.15 21.27 10.32
CA VAL A 170 5.14 21.48 8.87
C VAL A 170 3.75 21.16 8.29
N ALA A 171 3.10 20.08 8.73
CA ALA A 171 1.76 19.72 8.26
C ALA A 171 0.71 20.80 8.57
N ASP A 172 0.79 21.47 9.72
CA ASP A 172 -0.08 22.59 10.06
C ASP A 172 0.13 23.78 9.11
N VAL A 173 1.38 24.14 8.82
CA VAL A 173 1.69 25.21 7.84
C VAL A 173 1.27 24.81 6.43
N THR A 174 1.45 23.54 6.04
CA THR A 174 0.96 23.02 4.76
C THR A 174 -0.57 23.13 4.66
N ARG A 175 -1.31 22.92 5.76
CA ARG A 175 -2.76 23.10 5.79
C ARG A 175 -3.15 24.55 5.49
N GLU A 176 -2.49 25.51 6.13
CA GLU A 176 -2.73 26.95 5.93
C GLU A 176 -2.53 27.33 4.45
N LEU A 177 -1.41 26.92 3.86
CA LEU A 177 -1.12 27.18 2.45
C LEU A 177 -2.15 26.53 1.50
N LEU A 178 -2.54 25.28 1.77
CA LEU A 178 -3.57 24.63 0.96
C LEU A 178 -4.92 25.37 1.05
N GLU A 179 -5.30 25.85 2.24
CA GLU A 179 -6.52 26.63 2.44
C GLU A 179 -6.48 27.97 1.70
N GLU A 180 -5.34 28.67 1.69
CA GLU A 180 -5.15 29.90 0.90
C GLU A 180 -5.28 29.65 -0.61
N LEU A 181 -4.82 28.50 -1.09
CA LEU A 181 -4.94 28.08 -2.49
C LEU A 181 -6.33 27.51 -2.84
N GLY A 182 -7.25 27.42 -1.89
CA GLY A 182 -8.58 26.81 -2.09
C GLY A 182 -8.55 25.29 -2.26
N LEU A 183 -7.49 24.63 -1.80
CA LEU A 183 -7.29 23.19 -1.87
C LEU A 183 -7.57 22.52 -0.52
N ARG A 184 -7.96 21.24 -0.57
CA ARG A 184 -8.19 20.42 0.63
C ARG A 184 -7.20 19.26 0.70
N GLY A 185 -6.35 19.28 1.72
CA GLY A 185 -5.46 18.16 2.08
C GLY A 185 -6.11 17.16 3.05
N TYR A 186 -5.76 15.89 2.89
CA TYR A 186 -6.16 14.78 3.76
C TYR A 186 -4.89 14.12 4.34
N PRO A 187 -4.52 14.44 5.60
CA PRO A 187 -3.31 13.91 6.21
C PRO A 187 -3.50 12.47 6.72
N LYS A 188 -2.42 11.69 6.69
CA LYS A 188 -2.29 10.39 7.35
C LYS A 188 -0.85 10.17 7.82
N THR A 189 -0.67 9.42 8.91
CA THR A 189 0.68 8.95 9.30
C THR A 189 1.22 8.00 8.23
N SER A 190 2.54 8.01 7.98
CA SER A 190 3.14 7.04 7.05
C SER A 190 3.22 5.63 7.62
N GLY A 191 3.11 5.48 8.94
CA GLY A 191 3.38 4.22 9.66
C GLY A 191 4.87 4.03 9.97
N ASN A 192 5.71 4.96 9.52
CA ASN A 192 7.13 5.04 9.83
C ASN A 192 7.43 6.32 10.64
N ARG A 193 8.12 7.31 10.06
CA ARG A 193 8.53 8.54 10.75
C ARG A 193 7.75 9.79 10.36
N GLY A 194 7.00 9.75 9.26
CA GLY A 194 6.50 10.93 8.57
C GLY A 194 4.98 11.02 8.44
N ILE A 195 4.53 12.02 7.69
CA ILE A 195 3.13 12.32 7.41
C ILE A 195 2.96 12.45 5.90
N HIS A 196 1.97 11.78 5.33
CA HIS A 196 1.56 12.02 3.95
C HIS A 196 0.32 12.92 3.96
N ILE A 197 0.28 13.91 3.08
CA ILE A 197 -0.91 14.76 2.83
C ILE A 197 -1.32 14.58 1.38
N TYR A 198 -2.51 14.03 1.16
CA TYR A 198 -3.05 13.82 -0.18
C TYR A 198 -4.09 14.88 -0.51
N VAL A 199 -4.00 15.45 -1.71
CA VAL A 199 -4.95 16.44 -2.25
C VAL A 199 -5.61 15.82 -3.47
N ARG A 200 -6.93 15.82 -3.50
CA ARG A 200 -7.72 15.34 -4.65
C ARG A 200 -7.68 16.40 -5.75
N ILE A 201 -7.39 15.99 -6.97
CA ILE A 201 -7.33 16.85 -8.15
C ILE A 201 -8.08 16.20 -9.31
N GLU A 202 -8.53 17.02 -10.26
CA GLU A 202 -9.09 16.50 -11.51
C GLU A 202 -7.98 15.78 -12.32
N PRO A 203 -8.25 14.60 -12.91
CA PRO A 203 -7.26 13.81 -13.64
C PRO A 203 -7.02 14.36 -15.06
N GLU A 204 -6.59 15.62 -15.15
CA GLU A 204 -6.34 16.34 -16.41
C GLU A 204 -4.86 16.70 -16.60
N TYR A 205 -4.05 16.49 -15.57
CA TYR A 205 -2.63 16.84 -15.56
C TYR A 205 -1.76 15.60 -15.67
N THR A 206 -0.65 15.71 -16.39
CA THR A 206 0.35 14.65 -16.46
C THR A 206 1.12 14.52 -15.13
N PHE A 207 1.76 13.36 -14.91
CA PHE A 207 2.67 13.17 -13.77
C PHE A 207 3.72 14.28 -13.60
N GLU A 208 4.27 14.79 -14.71
CA GLU A 208 5.28 15.85 -14.68
C GLU A 208 4.69 17.17 -14.15
N GLN A 209 3.49 17.54 -14.61
CA GLN A 209 2.79 18.74 -14.16
C GLN A 209 2.41 18.64 -12.67
N VAL A 210 1.88 17.50 -12.22
CA VAL A 210 1.55 17.28 -10.81
C VAL A 210 2.81 17.33 -9.94
N ARG A 211 3.94 16.78 -10.42
CA ARG A 211 5.23 16.89 -9.73
C ARG A 211 5.73 18.33 -9.63
N HIS A 212 5.59 19.13 -10.69
CA HIS A 212 5.96 20.55 -10.65
C HIS A 212 5.07 21.36 -9.71
N ALA A 213 3.78 21.04 -9.62
CA ALA A 213 2.89 21.64 -8.62
C ALA A 213 3.36 21.31 -7.20
N ALA A 214 3.76 20.06 -6.92
CA ALA A 214 4.34 19.67 -5.62
C ALA A 214 5.61 20.47 -5.28
N ILE A 215 6.53 20.61 -6.24
CA ILE A 215 7.77 21.41 -6.06
C ILE A 215 7.46 22.89 -5.84
N GLY A 216 6.46 23.43 -6.54
CA GLY A 216 6.04 24.82 -6.36
C GLY A 216 5.42 25.11 -5.00
N LEU A 217 4.87 24.09 -4.35
CA LEU A 217 4.28 24.19 -3.01
C LEU A 217 5.35 24.27 -1.91
N GLY A 218 6.54 23.69 -2.13
CA GLY A 218 7.68 23.69 -1.20
C GLY A 218 8.24 22.30 -0.98
#